data_AF-A0A371GR12-F1
#
_entry.id   AF-A0A371GR12-F1
#
_cell.length_a   1.000
_cell.length_b   1.000
_cell.length_c   1.000
_cell.angle_alpha   90.00
_cell.angle_beta   90.00
_cell.angle_gamma   90.00
#
_symmetry.space_group_name_H-M   'P 1'
#
loop_
_entity.id
_entity.type
_entity.pdbx_description
1 polymer ?
#
loop_
_entity_poly.entity_id
_entity_poly.type
_entity_poly.pdbx_seq_one_letter_code
_entity_poly.pdbx_strand_id
1 'polypeptide(L)'
;MTYQPSKLKVESEYEKVHSCKSSKEIKDTLALAYRCTSQVKDSKISMLAYKYELFTMDDNETINLMFGRFQKIINNLRSLGKTYDNYDHITKILRSLPRRWRPQVTTLRASKDLKKLPMEELLGMLKFSKMEALKGSTSKAFKVVESCGDISYGDFSYKDELSFILRKIQSMWKHKRGPRWKNNFKKHTKETENKTQVVCYECKELGNFKSECPNLEKKEEKEKKKTFIKKKKSLMAT
;
A
#
# COMPACT_ATOMS: atom_id res chain seq x y z
N MET A 1 -17.30 36.54 23.07
CA MET A 1 -17.21 36.62 21.61
C MET A 1 -17.68 35.30 21.02
N THR A 2 -18.92 35.24 20.54
CA THR A 2 -19.53 34.02 19.99
C THR A 2 -19.07 33.84 18.54
N TYR A 3 -18.14 32.91 18.34
CA TYR A 3 -17.74 32.45 17.01
C TYR A 3 -18.96 31.79 16.36
N GLN A 4 -19.52 32.40 15.30
CA GLN A 4 -20.62 31.81 14.52
C GLN A 4 -20.07 31.12 13.26
N PRO A 5 -19.75 29.81 13.31
CA PRO A 5 -19.26 29.06 12.16
C PRO A 5 -20.25 28.99 10.98
N SER A 6 -21.50 29.42 11.17
CA SER A 6 -22.54 29.49 10.15
C SER A 6 -22.33 30.60 9.11
N LYS A 7 -21.87 31.79 9.48
CA LYS A 7 -21.66 32.91 8.53
C LYS A 7 -20.54 32.62 7.53
N LEU A 8 -19.40 32.11 8.01
CA LEU A 8 -18.25 31.71 7.19
C LEU A 8 -18.58 30.64 6.14
N LYS A 9 -19.50 29.73 6.47
CA LYS A 9 -19.90 28.65 5.56
C LYS A 9 -20.79 29.17 4.44
N VAL A 10 -21.68 30.13 4.72
CA VAL A 10 -22.57 30.75 3.73
C VAL A 10 -21.79 31.61 2.75
N GLU A 11 -20.79 32.35 3.22
CA GLU A 11 -19.93 33.21 2.40
C GLU A 11 -19.06 32.40 1.43
N SER A 12 -18.46 31.29 1.90
CA SER A 12 -17.73 30.34 1.06
C SER A 12 -18.61 29.65 0.00
N GLU A 13 -19.89 29.38 0.30
CA GLU A 13 -20.82 28.80 -0.66
C GLU A 13 -21.23 29.81 -1.73
N TYR A 14 -21.42 31.08 -1.36
CA TYR A 14 -21.75 32.18 -2.26
C TYR A 14 -20.62 32.44 -3.27
N GLU A 15 -19.36 32.49 -2.83
CA GLU A 15 -18.20 32.65 -3.73
C GLU A 15 -18.15 31.60 -4.84
N LYS A 16 -18.50 30.34 -4.54
CA LYS A 16 -18.50 29.22 -5.50
C LYS A 16 -19.55 29.37 -6.60
N VAL A 17 -20.61 30.12 -6.37
CA VAL A 17 -21.77 30.21 -7.29
C VAL A 17 -22.09 31.63 -7.75
N HIS A 18 -21.34 32.65 -7.31
CA HIS A 18 -21.63 34.06 -7.60
C HIS A 18 -21.68 34.38 -9.11
N SER A 19 -20.97 33.61 -9.93
CA SER A 19 -20.91 33.78 -11.38
C SER A 19 -21.96 32.98 -12.15
N CYS A 20 -22.73 32.12 -11.47
CA CYS A 20 -23.78 31.31 -12.09
C CYS A 20 -25.00 32.18 -12.44
N LYS A 21 -25.53 32.03 -13.66
CA LYS A 21 -26.63 32.87 -14.19
C LYS A 21 -28.00 32.19 -14.10
N SER A 22 -28.03 30.91 -13.75
CA SER A 22 -29.24 30.11 -13.66
C SER A 22 -29.27 29.25 -12.40
N SER A 23 -30.47 29.03 -11.88
CA SER A 23 -30.71 28.08 -10.78
C SER A 23 -30.17 26.68 -11.08
N LYS A 24 -30.22 26.25 -12.36
CA LYS A 24 -29.63 24.98 -12.80
C LYS A 24 -28.11 24.98 -12.64
N GLU A 25 -27.43 26.04 -13.06
CA GLU A 25 -25.97 26.18 -12.94
C GLU A 25 -25.52 26.24 -11.47
N ILE A 26 -26.26 26.94 -10.61
CA ILE A 26 -26.01 26.98 -9.17
C ILE A 26 -26.09 25.57 -8.58
N LYS A 27 -27.16 24.83 -8.88
CA LYS A 27 -27.37 23.46 -8.38
C LYS A 27 -26.29 22.50 -8.87
N ASP A 28 -25.93 22.57 -10.15
CA ASP A 28 -24.91 21.71 -10.74
C ASP A 28 -23.51 22.03 -10.18
N THR A 29 -23.18 23.32 -10.01
CA THR A 29 -21.89 23.78 -9.46
C THR A 29 -21.73 23.37 -8.01
N LEU A 30 -22.77 23.52 -7.17
CA LEU A 30 -22.73 23.04 -5.79
C LEU A 30 -22.58 21.51 -5.75
N ALA A 31 -23.38 20.77 -6.52
CA ALA A 31 -23.29 19.32 -6.57
C ALA A 31 -21.87 18.85 -6.97
N LEU A 32 -21.26 19.50 -7.96
CA LEU A 32 -19.88 19.24 -8.37
C LEU A 32 -18.88 19.60 -7.27
N ALA A 33 -18.98 20.77 -6.63
CA ALA A 33 -18.09 21.17 -5.56
C ALA A 33 -18.13 20.18 -4.40
N TYR A 34 -19.32 19.81 -3.93
CA TYR A 34 -19.50 18.83 -2.87
C TYR A 34 -18.95 17.45 -3.27
N ARG A 35 -19.24 16.99 -4.49
CA ARG A 35 -18.69 15.72 -5.01
C ARG A 35 -17.16 15.74 -5.04
N CYS A 36 -16.55 16.81 -5.53
CA CYS A 36 -15.10 16.99 -5.56
C CYS A 36 -14.51 16.99 -4.15
N THR A 37 -15.13 17.69 -3.20
CA THR A 37 -14.64 17.68 -1.80
C THR A 37 -14.74 16.30 -1.15
N SER A 38 -15.79 15.53 -1.42
CA SER A 38 -15.92 14.14 -0.98
C SER A 38 -14.82 13.28 -1.59
N GLN A 39 -14.62 13.38 -2.91
CA GLN A 39 -13.62 12.59 -3.63
C GLN A 39 -12.19 12.86 -3.15
N VAL A 40 -11.86 14.12 -2.84
CA VAL A 40 -10.56 14.49 -2.26
C VAL A 40 -10.37 13.87 -0.88
N LYS A 41 -11.41 13.90 -0.03
CA LYS A 41 -11.38 13.23 1.29
C LYS A 41 -11.16 11.73 1.15
N ASP A 42 -11.93 11.06 0.29
CA ASP A 42 -11.84 9.61 0.07
C ASP A 42 -10.46 9.20 -0.45
N SER A 43 -9.88 10.02 -1.33
CA SER A 43 -8.53 9.81 -1.86
C SER A 43 -7.47 9.93 -0.75
N LYS A 44 -7.61 10.92 0.14
CA LYS A 44 -6.70 11.12 1.28
C LYS A 44 -6.83 9.97 2.29
N ILE A 45 -8.05 9.51 2.59
CA ILE A 45 -8.30 8.35 3.44
C ILE A 45 -7.63 7.10 2.83
N SER A 46 -7.83 6.86 1.53
CA SER A 46 -7.25 5.71 0.84
C SER A 46 -5.72 5.70 0.90
N MET A 47 -5.10 6.87 0.69
CA MET A 47 -3.65 7.03 0.79
C MET A 47 -3.13 6.77 2.21
N LEU A 48 -3.78 7.33 3.23
CA LEU A 48 -3.37 7.14 4.61
C LEU A 48 -3.60 5.70 5.07
N ALA A 49 -4.69 5.06 4.63
CA ALA A 49 -4.93 3.64 4.88
C ALA A 49 -3.83 2.78 4.24
N TYR A 50 -3.39 3.11 3.02
CA TYR A 50 -2.25 2.43 2.40
C TYR A 50 -0.95 2.63 3.19
N LYS A 51 -0.65 3.86 3.65
CA LYS A 51 0.51 4.13 4.53
C LYS A 51 0.43 3.35 5.85
N TYR A 52 -0.77 3.22 6.43
CA TYR A 52 -1.01 2.40 7.62
C TYR A 52 -0.79 0.90 7.35
N GLU A 53 -1.27 0.40 6.20
CA GLU A 53 -1.15 -1.02 5.88
C GLU A 53 0.30 -1.46 5.67
N LEU A 54 1.09 -0.66 4.97
CA LEU A 54 2.51 -0.89 4.71
C LEU A 54 3.44 -0.38 5.81
N PHE A 55 2.88 0.06 6.94
CA PHE A 55 3.68 0.61 8.01
C PHE A 55 4.68 -0.43 8.53
N THR A 56 5.95 -0.06 8.56
CA THR A 56 7.06 -0.87 9.05
C THR A 56 8.03 0.03 9.79
N MET A 57 8.70 -0.55 10.79
CA MET A 57 9.77 0.11 11.53
C MET A 57 11.07 0.05 10.73
N ASP A 58 11.81 1.14 10.68
CA ASP A 58 13.10 1.16 9.98
C ASP A 58 14.20 0.53 10.84
N ASP A 59 15.26 0.01 10.21
CA ASP A 59 16.29 -0.78 10.90
C ASP A 59 17.04 -0.03 12.01
N ASN A 60 17.22 1.29 11.84
CA ASN A 60 17.92 2.15 12.80
C ASN A 60 16.97 3.01 13.65
N GLU A 61 15.67 2.76 13.53
CA GLU A 61 14.68 3.54 14.25
C GLU A 61 14.56 3.12 15.71
N THR A 62 14.17 4.07 16.58
CA THR A 62 13.78 3.75 17.96
C THR A 62 12.29 3.44 18.03
N ILE A 63 11.85 2.71 19.06
CA ILE A 63 10.41 2.43 19.27
C ILE A 63 9.59 3.72 19.40
N ASN A 64 10.15 4.77 20.00
CA ASN A 64 9.49 6.07 20.14
C ASN A 64 9.28 6.76 18.79
N LEU A 65 10.32 6.81 17.95
CA LEU A 65 10.22 7.42 16.63
C LEU A 65 9.19 6.68 15.75
N MET A 66 9.23 5.35 15.78
CA MET A 66 8.27 4.51 15.07
C MET A 66 6.85 4.78 15.55
N PHE A 67 6.64 4.79 16.86
CA PHE A 67 5.32 5.05 17.43
C PHE A 67 4.82 6.47 17.12
N GLY A 68 5.69 7.47 17.09
CA GLY A 68 5.34 8.83 16.68
C GLY A 68 4.85 8.90 15.22
N ARG A 69 5.54 8.24 14.28
CA ARG A 69 5.08 8.12 12.88
C ARG A 69 3.74 7.41 12.79
N PHE A 70 3.57 6.33 13.55
CA PHE A 70 2.34 5.56 13.61
C PHE A 70 1.15 6.40 14.10
N GLN A 71 1.31 7.13 15.21
CA GLN A 71 0.30 8.03 15.74
C GLN A 71 -0.07 9.13 14.75
N LYS A 72 0.91 9.69 14.03
CA LYS A 72 0.63 10.70 12.99
C LYS A 72 -0.30 10.16 11.90
N ILE A 73 -0.14 8.91 11.47
CA ILE A 73 -1.03 8.28 10.49
C ILE A 73 -2.44 8.11 11.07
N ILE A 74 -2.54 7.56 12.28
CA ILE A 74 -3.83 7.32 12.96
C ILE A 74 -4.59 8.61 13.19
N ASN A 75 -3.91 9.66 13.68
CA ASN A 75 -4.54 10.94 13.96
C ASN A 75 -5.09 11.59 12.68
N ASN A 76 -4.35 11.48 11.57
CA ASN A 76 -4.82 11.94 10.27
C ASN A 76 -6.04 11.15 9.79
N LEU A 77 -6.05 9.83 9.94
CA LEU A 77 -7.22 9.00 9.58
C LEU A 77 -8.44 9.35 10.44
N ARG A 78 -8.24 9.51 11.76
CA ARG A 78 -9.28 9.88 12.71
C ARG A 78 -9.89 11.24 12.35
N SER A 79 -9.07 12.22 11.98
CA SER A 79 -9.55 13.55 11.55
C SER A 79 -10.43 13.51 10.29
N LEU A 80 -10.31 12.44 9.48
CA LEU A 80 -11.11 12.21 8.28
C LEU A 80 -12.29 11.25 8.51
N GLY A 81 -12.53 10.83 9.76
CA GLY A 81 -13.63 9.94 10.14
C GLY A 81 -13.35 8.45 10.01
N LYS A 82 -12.10 8.03 9.71
CA LYS A 82 -11.70 6.62 9.70
C LYS A 82 -10.90 6.28 10.96
N THR A 83 -11.37 5.31 11.74
CA THR A 83 -10.72 4.87 12.98
C THR A 83 -10.43 3.37 12.94
N TYR A 84 -9.49 2.94 13.75
CA TYR A 84 -9.24 1.54 14.08
C TYR A 84 -9.33 1.37 15.59
N ASP A 85 -9.63 0.14 16.03
CA ASP A 85 -9.67 -0.15 17.45
C ASP A 85 -8.25 -0.29 18.04
N ASN A 86 -8.16 -0.40 19.36
CA ASN A 86 -6.87 -0.55 20.04
C ASN A 86 -6.17 -1.87 19.66
N TYR A 87 -6.92 -2.94 19.43
CA TYR A 87 -6.38 -4.24 19.07
C TYR A 87 -5.73 -4.21 17.67
N ASP A 88 -6.37 -3.57 16.70
CA ASP A 88 -5.83 -3.31 15.38
C ASP A 88 -4.52 -2.55 15.46
N HIS A 89 -4.47 -1.50 16.30
CA HIS A 89 -3.25 -0.72 16.50
C HIS A 89 -2.11 -1.57 17.08
N ILE A 90 -2.39 -2.34 18.14
CA ILE A 90 -1.42 -3.22 18.81
C ILE A 90 -0.89 -4.26 17.84
N THR A 91 -1.80 -4.95 17.14
CA THR A 91 -1.40 -5.99 16.20
C THR A 91 -0.66 -5.42 15.00
N LYS A 92 -0.99 -4.20 14.55
CA LYS A 92 -0.25 -3.49 13.51
C LYS A 92 1.17 -3.17 13.96
N ILE A 93 1.36 -2.57 15.14
CA ILE A 93 2.68 -2.29 15.71
C ILE A 93 3.51 -3.57 15.80
N LEU A 94 2.98 -4.65 16.39
CA LEU A 94 3.69 -5.92 16.54
C LEU A 94 4.10 -6.55 15.20
N ARG A 95 3.29 -6.38 14.14
CA ARG A 95 3.63 -6.85 12.78
C ARG A 95 4.65 -5.96 12.07
N SER A 96 4.74 -4.70 12.47
CA SER A 96 5.63 -3.69 11.88
C SER A 96 7.06 -3.79 12.41
N LEU A 97 7.29 -4.53 13.49
CA LEU A 97 8.60 -4.70 14.10
C LEU A 97 9.53 -5.58 13.25
N PRO A 98 10.84 -5.27 13.17
CA PRO A 98 11.80 -6.06 12.41
C PRO A 98 11.98 -7.47 12.98
N ARG A 99 12.53 -8.38 12.18
CA ARG A 99 12.67 -9.81 12.55
C ARG A 99 13.39 -10.07 13.87
N ARG A 100 14.33 -9.20 14.27
CA ARG A 100 15.04 -9.28 15.56
C ARG A 100 14.13 -9.21 16.79
N TRP A 101 12.90 -8.70 16.66
CA TRP A 101 11.91 -8.62 17.72
C TRP A 101 11.00 -9.86 17.82
N ARG A 102 11.18 -10.85 16.94
CA ARG A 102 10.32 -12.04 16.90
C ARG A 102 10.24 -12.78 18.25
N PRO A 103 11.35 -13.01 18.99
CA PRO A 103 11.27 -13.66 20.30
C PRO A 103 10.36 -12.91 21.27
N GLN A 104 10.51 -11.59 21.37
CA GLN A 104 9.73 -10.71 22.24
C GLN A 104 8.26 -10.71 21.84
N VAL A 105 7.95 -10.60 20.54
CA VAL A 105 6.58 -10.62 20.03
C VAL A 105 5.91 -11.96 20.34
N THR A 106 6.62 -13.08 20.21
CA THR A 106 6.10 -14.42 20.54
C THR A 106 5.81 -14.54 22.04
N THR A 107 6.74 -14.16 22.92
CA THR A 107 6.53 -14.18 24.37
C THR A 107 5.36 -13.30 24.78
N LEU A 108 5.24 -12.11 24.19
CA LEU A 108 4.14 -11.19 24.47
C LEU A 108 2.79 -11.79 24.06
N ARG A 109 2.70 -12.41 22.88
CA ARG A 109 1.48 -13.11 22.43
C ARG A 109 1.11 -14.32 23.29
N ALA A 110 2.09 -15.00 23.85
CA ALA A 110 1.85 -16.15 24.73
C ALA A 110 1.44 -15.75 26.14
N SER A 111 1.91 -14.61 26.64
CA SER A 111 1.72 -14.17 28.03
C SER A 111 0.62 -13.13 28.24
N LYS A 112 0.17 -12.41 27.20
CA LYS A 112 -0.78 -11.29 27.33
C LYS A 112 -1.97 -11.45 26.40
N ASP A 113 -3.14 -11.04 26.88
CA ASP A 113 -4.33 -10.87 26.04
C ASP A 113 -4.25 -9.54 25.27
N LEU A 114 -3.92 -9.62 23.98
CA LEU A 114 -3.78 -8.45 23.11
C LEU A 114 -5.05 -7.59 23.01
N LYS A 115 -6.25 -8.15 23.26
CA LYS A 115 -7.50 -7.37 23.20
C LYS A 115 -7.68 -6.45 24.40
N LYS A 116 -7.05 -6.78 25.53
CA LYS A 116 -7.14 -6.04 26.80
C LYS A 116 -5.86 -5.27 27.12
N LEU A 117 -4.79 -5.49 26.36
CA LEU A 117 -3.51 -4.84 26.58
C LEU A 117 -3.60 -3.33 26.27
N PRO A 118 -3.25 -2.44 27.21
CA PRO A 118 -3.15 -1.01 26.91
C PRO A 118 -1.88 -0.71 26.08
N MET A 119 -1.96 0.32 25.25
CA MET A 119 -0.87 0.70 24.33
C MET A 119 0.41 1.07 25.07
N GLU A 120 0.26 1.72 26.23
CA GLU A 120 1.35 2.18 27.07
C GLU A 120 2.16 1.01 27.64
N GLU A 121 1.47 -0.06 28.08
CA GLU A 121 2.11 -1.29 28.55
C GLU A 121 2.87 -1.98 27.42
N LEU A 122 2.29 -2.06 26.22
CA LEU A 122 2.97 -2.58 25.03
C LEU A 122 4.29 -1.83 24.78
N LEU A 123 4.25 -0.50 24.75
CA LEU A 123 5.43 0.33 24.51
C LEU A 123 6.46 0.19 25.62
N GLY A 124 6.03 0.07 26.88
CA GLY A 124 6.90 -0.19 28.02
C GLY A 124 7.66 -1.50 27.87
N MET A 125 6.96 -2.60 27.57
CA MET A 125 7.58 -3.91 27.36
C MET A 125 8.56 -3.93 26.19
N LEU A 126 8.21 -3.28 25.07
CA LEU A 126 9.10 -3.17 23.91
C LEU A 126 10.38 -2.39 24.23
N LYS A 127 10.26 -1.27 24.96
CA LYS A 127 11.42 -0.48 25.40
C LYS A 127 12.32 -1.27 26.34
N PHE A 128 11.73 -1.90 27.36
CA PHE A 128 12.46 -2.70 28.34
C PHE A 128 13.24 -3.83 27.67
N SER A 129 12.59 -4.54 26.74
CA SER A 129 13.23 -5.63 26.00
C SER A 129 14.46 -5.20 25.20
N LYS A 130 14.46 -3.98 24.64
CA LYS A 130 15.63 -3.44 23.92
C LYS A 130 16.76 -3.06 24.88
N MET A 131 16.45 -2.57 26.07
CA MET A 131 17.48 -2.25 27.08
C MET A 131 18.17 -3.51 27.61
N GLU A 132 17.43 -4.57 27.92
CA GLU A 132 18.00 -5.84 28.39
C GLU A 132 18.89 -6.50 27.32
N ALA A 133 18.48 -6.44 26.05
CA ALA A 133 19.31 -6.92 24.94
C ALA A 133 20.64 -6.17 24.79
N LEU A 134 20.70 -4.88 25.14
CA LEU A 134 21.94 -4.09 25.12
C LEU A 134 22.86 -4.43 26.30
N LYS A 135 22.30 -4.66 27.50
CA LYS A 135 23.08 -5.01 28.70
C LYS A 135 23.74 -6.38 28.60
N GLY A 136 23.09 -7.34 27.94
CA GLY A 136 23.67 -8.67 27.70
C GLY A 136 24.85 -8.70 26.72
N SER A 137 25.10 -7.61 25.97
CA SER A 137 26.17 -7.53 24.96
C SER A 137 27.36 -6.63 25.35
N THR A 138 27.31 -5.88 26.46
CA THR A 138 28.36 -4.90 26.79
C THR A 138 29.08 -5.25 28.09
N SER A 139 30.11 -6.10 27.95
CA SER A 139 31.28 -5.91 28.82
C SER A 139 32.05 -4.68 28.29
N LYS A 140 32.20 -3.69 29.16
CA LYS A 140 33.04 -2.47 29.07
C LYS A 140 32.51 -1.28 28.25
N ALA A 141 32.05 -0.30 29.03
CA ALA A 141 32.19 1.15 28.87
C ALA A 141 31.76 1.79 27.53
N PHE A 142 30.55 2.33 27.50
CA PHE A 142 30.29 3.59 26.78
C PHE A 142 29.40 4.50 27.62
N LYS A 143 29.91 5.72 27.84
CA LYS A 143 29.30 6.82 28.61
C LYS A 143 27.88 7.10 28.11
N VAL A 144 26.97 7.19 29.08
CA VAL A 144 25.64 7.78 28.94
C VAL A 144 25.79 9.23 28.47
N VAL A 145 25.22 9.55 27.30
CA VAL A 145 24.81 10.91 26.99
C VAL A 145 23.29 10.89 26.92
N GLU A 146 22.71 11.29 28.05
CA GLU A 146 21.32 11.67 28.15
C GLU A 146 21.15 13.01 27.42
N SER A 147 20.37 13.01 26.35
CA SER A 147 19.86 14.24 25.75
C SER A 147 18.35 14.09 25.63
N CYS A 148 17.64 14.65 26.60
CA CYS A 148 16.25 15.03 26.40
C CYS A 148 16.26 16.24 25.45
N GLY A 149 15.99 15.99 24.17
CA GLY A 149 15.72 17.04 23.20
C GLY A 149 14.22 17.21 23.07
N ASP A 150 13.70 18.34 23.52
CA ASP A 150 12.35 18.83 23.22
C ASP A 150 12.08 18.74 21.72
N ILE A 151 11.06 17.99 21.33
CA ILE A 151 10.63 17.91 19.92
C ILE A 151 9.60 19.01 19.69
N SER A 152 10.09 20.12 19.15
CA SER A 152 9.27 21.16 18.53
C SER A 152 8.47 20.59 17.35
N TYR A 153 7.16 20.90 17.31
CA TYR A 153 6.25 20.54 16.24
C TYR A 153 6.53 21.37 14.99
N GLY A 154 7.47 20.90 14.17
CA GLY A 154 7.73 21.44 12.83
C GLY A 154 6.76 20.88 11.78
N ASP A 155 5.94 21.75 11.21
CA ASP A 155 5.15 21.49 10.00
C ASP A 155 6.08 21.28 8.80
N PHE A 156 6.14 20.05 8.26
CA PHE A 156 6.84 19.75 7.02
C PHE A 156 5.81 19.44 5.92
N SER A 157 5.79 20.32 4.92
CA SER A 157 4.89 20.36 3.77
C SER A 157 5.11 19.19 2.79
N TYR A 158 4.09 18.36 2.59
CA TYR A 158 4.11 17.09 1.83
C TYR A 158 3.96 17.22 0.30
N LYS A 159 4.24 18.38 -0.31
CA LYS A 159 3.86 18.61 -1.72
C LYS A 159 4.55 17.69 -2.73
N ASP A 160 5.82 17.34 -2.53
CA ASP A 160 6.57 16.57 -3.52
C ASP A 160 6.29 15.06 -3.47
N GLU A 161 6.04 14.53 -2.27
CA GLU A 161 5.78 13.10 -2.04
C GLU A 161 4.39 12.67 -2.55
N LEU A 162 3.43 13.61 -2.57
CA LEU A 162 2.11 13.41 -3.14
C LEU A 162 2.17 13.22 -4.66
N SER A 163 3.10 13.86 -5.36
CA SER A 163 3.17 13.83 -6.83
C SER A 163 3.50 12.42 -7.38
N PHE A 164 4.41 11.70 -6.71
CA PHE A 164 4.84 10.36 -7.11
C PHE A 164 3.76 9.30 -6.87
N ILE A 165 3.05 9.40 -5.74
CA ILE A 165 1.99 8.47 -5.37
C ILE A 165 0.72 8.74 -6.20
N LEU A 166 0.38 10.01 -6.45
CA LEU A 166 -0.75 10.39 -7.31
C LEU A 166 -0.52 9.93 -8.76
N ARG A 167 0.71 10.04 -9.29
CA ARG A 167 1.08 9.49 -10.61
C ARG A 167 0.87 7.97 -10.68
N LYS A 168 1.22 7.24 -9.62
CA LYS A 168 1.04 5.78 -9.56
C LYS A 168 -0.45 5.40 -9.49
N ILE A 169 -1.26 6.13 -8.72
CA ILE A 169 -2.72 5.92 -8.65
C ILE A 169 -3.42 6.27 -9.97
N GLN A 170 -3.04 7.39 -10.60
CA GLN A 170 -3.54 7.77 -11.92
C GLN A 170 -3.18 6.75 -13.01
N SER A 171 -1.98 6.16 -12.94
CA SER A 171 -1.57 5.10 -13.86
C SER A 171 -2.44 3.83 -13.73
N MET A 172 -2.93 3.52 -12.52
CA MET A 172 -3.82 2.39 -12.28
C MET A 172 -5.27 2.64 -12.76
N TRP A 173 -5.68 3.90 -12.93
CA TRP A 173 -7.02 4.26 -13.42
C TRP A 173 -7.12 4.36 -14.94
N LYS A 174 -6.00 4.37 -15.67
CA LYS A 174 -6.01 4.27 -17.15
C LYS A 174 -6.35 2.86 -17.67
N HIS A 175 -6.25 1.83 -16.82
CA HIS A 175 -6.48 0.42 -17.20
C HIS A 175 -7.85 -0.15 -16.78
N LYS A 176 -8.78 0.68 -16.25
CA LYS A 176 -10.15 0.28 -15.89
C LYS A 176 -11.27 0.98 -16.69
N ARG A 177 -10.97 1.44 -17.91
CA ARG A 177 -12.00 1.73 -18.92
C ARG A 177 -11.97 0.61 -19.96
N GLY A 178 -13.10 -0.10 -20.09
CA GLY A 178 -13.27 -1.17 -21.07
C GLY A 178 -13.02 -0.68 -22.52
N PRO A 179 -12.72 -1.62 -23.43
CA PRO A 179 -12.08 -1.31 -24.71
C PRO A 179 -13.07 -0.77 -25.74
N ARG A 180 -12.76 0.40 -26.33
CA ARG A 180 -13.23 0.74 -27.68
C ARG A 180 -12.20 0.20 -28.67
N TRP A 181 -12.57 -0.90 -29.30
CA TRP A 181 -11.93 -1.47 -30.46
C TRP A 181 -11.65 -0.39 -31.51
N LYS A 182 -10.38 -0.20 -31.88
CA LYS A 182 -9.95 0.12 -33.26
C LYS A 182 -8.56 -0.46 -33.47
N ASN A 183 -8.49 -1.35 -34.46
CA ASN A 183 -7.28 -2.00 -34.94
C ASN A 183 -6.25 -0.96 -35.39
N ASN A 184 -4.97 -1.20 -35.11
CA ASN A 184 -3.93 -1.26 -36.13
C ASN A 184 -2.64 -1.82 -35.54
N PHE A 185 -2.24 -2.98 -36.06
CA PHE A 185 -0.97 -3.61 -35.81
C PHE A 185 0.17 -2.72 -36.33
N LYS A 186 1.06 -2.29 -35.45
CA LYS A 186 2.47 -2.06 -35.77
C LYS A 186 3.31 -2.71 -34.66
N LYS A 187 3.88 -3.88 -34.98
CA LYS A 187 4.92 -4.53 -34.17
C LYS A 187 6.13 -3.60 -34.15
N HIS A 188 6.46 -3.04 -32.99
CA HIS A 188 7.82 -2.65 -32.68
C HIS A 188 8.47 -3.80 -31.92
N THR A 189 9.32 -4.54 -32.61
CA THR A 189 10.37 -5.37 -32.04
C THR A 189 11.27 -4.47 -31.18
N LYS A 190 11.31 -4.72 -29.86
CA LYS A 190 12.46 -4.35 -29.06
C LYS A 190 13.29 -5.60 -28.91
N GLU A 191 14.35 -5.65 -29.70
CA GLU A 191 15.51 -6.49 -29.43
C GLU A 191 15.98 -6.20 -28.01
N THR A 192 16.05 -7.25 -27.20
CA THR A 192 16.87 -7.26 -25.99
C THR A 192 17.86 -8.39 -26.17
N GLU A 193 19.10 -7.96 -26.35
CA GLU A 193 20.31 -8.74 -26.55
C GLU A 193 20.50 -9.77 -25.42
N ASN A 194 21.17 -10.87 -25.79
CA ASN A 194 21.68 -11.97 -24.95
C ASN A 194 20.69 -13.09 -24.54
N LYS A 195 20.14 -13.81 -25.54
CA LYS A 195 19.51 -15.14 -25.35
C LYS A 195 20.51 -16.33 -25.32
N THR A 196 21.82 -16.07 -25.41
CA THR A 196 22.86 -17.11 -25.56
C THR A 196 23.14 -17.95 -24.32
N GLN A 197 22.55 -17.64 -23.15
CA GLN A 197 22.71 -18.42 -21.90
C GLN A 197 21.44 -19.14 -21.42
N VAL A 198 20.32 -19.04 -22.13
CA VAL A 198 19.07 -19.65 -21.67
C VAL A 198 18.96 -21.08 -22.19
N VAL A 199 18.95 -22.06 -21.28
CA VAL A 199 18.70 -23.48 -21.58
C VAL A 199 17.20 -23.77 -21.45
N CYS A 200 16.60 -24.33 -22.49
CA CYS A 200 15.21 -24.78 -22.47
C CYS A 200 15.06 -26.01 -21.55
N TYR A 201 14.27 -25.89 -20.47
CA TYR A 201 14.04 -27.00 -19.54
C TYR A 201 13.31 -28.23 -20.14
N GLU A 202 12.75 -28.11 -21.35
CA GLU A 202 12.01 -29.20 -22.02
C GLU A 202 12.85 -29.93 -23.07
N CYS A 203 13.70 -29.23 -23.86
CA CYS A 203 14.57 -29.85 -24.88
C CYS A 203 16.06 -29.82 -24.54
N LYS A 204 16.46 -29.13 -23.46
CA LYS A 204 17.84 -28.93 -23.01
C LYS A 204 18.77 -28.22 -24.02
N GLU A 205 18.21 -27.60 -25.06
CA GLU A 205 18.95 -26.80 -26.04
C GLU A 205 19.06 -25.34 -25.59
N LEU A 206 20.13 -24.67 -26.04
CA LEU A 206 20.41 -23.26 -25.76
C LEU A 206 19.66 -22.35 -26.74
N GLY A 207 19.21 -21.19 -26.25
CA GLY A 207 18.71 -20.09 -27.08
C GLY A 207 17.20 -19.84 -27.01
N ASN A 208 16.44 -20.67 -26.30
CA ASN A 208 14.99 -20.51 -26.17
C ASN A 208 14.45 -20.84 -24.76
N PHE A 209 13.41 -20.13 -24.35
CA PHE A 209 12.66 -20.45 -23.14
C PHE A 209 11.66 -21.58 -23.41
N LYS A 210 11.19 -22.26 -22.35
CA LYS A 210 10.20 -23.35 -22.47
C LYS A 210 8.96 -22.95 -23.29
N SER A 211 8.52 -21.69 -23.21
CA SER A 211 7.37 -21.16 -23.97
C SER A 211 7.58 -21.09 -25.49
N GLU A 212 8.83 -21.10 -25.96
CA GLU A 212 9.22 -20.99 -27.37
C GLU A 212 9.87 -22.31 -27.85
N CYS A 213 9.57 -23.44 -27.20
CA CYS A 213 10.19 -24.72 -27.52
C CYS A 213 9.51 -25.40 -28.73
N PRO A 214 10.22 -25.66 -29.84
CA PRO A 214 9.65 -26.33 -31.02
C PRO A 214 9.12 -27.73 -30.71
N ASN A 215 9.65 -28.38 -29.66
CA ASN A 215 9.19 -29.70 -29.22
C ASN A 215 7.86 -29.66 -28.46
N LEU A 216 7.48 -28.52 -27.87
CA LEU A 216 6.17 -28.35 -27.25
C LEU A 216 5.06 -28.24 -28.31
N GLU A 217 5.29 -27.46 -29.37
CA GLU A 217 4.33 -27.38 -30.50
C GLU A 217 4.12 -28.74 -31.18
N LYS A 218 5.20 -29.50 -31.42
CA LYS A 218 5.13 -30.86 -32.00
C LYS A 218 4.41 -31.87 -31.09
N LYS A 219 4.49 -31.73 -29.76
CA LYS A 219 3.76 -32.57 -28.81
C LYS A 219 2.27 -32.26 -28.84
N GLU A 220 1.89 -30.98 -28.81
CA GLU A 220 0.49 -30.56 -28.89
C GLU A 220 -0.17 -30.98 -30.21
N GLU A 221 0.54 -30.91 -31.33
CA GLU A 221 0.02 -31.31 -32.63
C GLU A 221 -0.22 -32.83 -32.71
N LYS A 222 0.65 -33.63 -32.09
CA LYS A 222 0.47 -35.08 -31.98
C LYS A 222 -0.71 -35.46 -31.08
N GLU A 223 -0.95 -34.74 -29.99
CA GLU A 223 -2.12 -34.96 -29.14
C GLU A 223 -3.43 -34.58 -29.84
N LYS A 224 -3.44 -33.46 -30.57
CA LYS A 224 -4.59 -33.02 -31.38
C LYS A 224 -4.92 -34.04 -32.48
N LYS A 225 -3.91 -34.62 -33.15
CA LYS A 225 -4.11 -35.69 -34.15
C LYS A 225 -4.65 -36.98 -33.51
N LYS A 226 -4.18 -37.37 -32.33
CA LYS A 226 -4.69 -38.55 -31.59
C LYS A 226 -6.14 -38.39 -31.16
N THR A 227 -6.52 -37.21 -30.66
CA THR A 227 -7.92 -36.91 -30.27
C THR A 227 -8.85 -36.89 -31.49
N PHE A 228 -8.41 -36.35 -32.62
CA PHE A 228 -9.20 -36.34 -33.86
C PHE A 228 -9.46 -37.76 -34.39
N ILE A 229 -8.46 -38.64 -34.38
CA ILE A 229 -8.60 -40.03 -34.82
C ILE A 229 -9.53 -40.83 -33.88
N LYS A 230 -9.44 -40.61 -32.56
CA LYS A 230 -10.32 -41.27 -31.58
C LYS A 230 -11.78 -40.86 -31.77
N LYS A 231 -12.04 -39.58 -32.09
CA LYS A 231 -13.38 -39.05 -32.37
C LYS A 231 -13.97 -39.59 -33.67
N LYS A 232 -13.14 -39.79 -34.71
CA LYS A 232 -13.57 -40.37 -35.99
C LYS A 232 -13.95 -41.85 -35.88
N LYS A 233 -13.22 -42.64 -35.08
CA LYS A 233 -13.56 -44.06 -34.81
C LYS A 233 -14.86 -44.22 -34.01
N SER A 234 -15.16 -43.28 -33.11
CA SER A 234 -16.42 -43.25 -32.34
C SER A 234 -17.66 -42.99 -33.20
N LEU A 235 -17.52 -42.38 -34.37
CA LEU A 235 -18.64 -41.99 -35.24
C LEU A 235 -18.95 -43.04 -36.32
N MET A 236 -18.07 -44.04 -36.51
CA MET A 236 -18.24 -45.11 -37.51
C MET A 236 -18.70 -46.44 -36.88
N ALA A 237 -18.99 -46.47 -35.58
CA ALA A 237 -19.35 -47.67 -34.83
C ALA A 237 -20.87 -47.75 -34.50
N THR A 238 -21.69 -47.09 -35.31
CA THR A 238 -23.17 -47.17 -35.34
C THR A 238 -23.59 -47.45 -36.76
#